data_AF-A0A2Z6AV15-F1
#
_entry.id   AF-A0A2Z6AV15-F1
#
_cell.length_a   1.000
_cell.length_b   1.000
_cell.length_c   1.000
_cell.angle_alpha   90.00
_cell.angle_beta   90.00
_cell.angle_gamma   90.00
#
_symmetry.space_group_name_H-M   'P 1'
#
loop_
_entity.id
_entity.type
_entity.pdbx_description
1 polymer ?
#
loop_
_entity_poly.entity_id
_entity_poly.type
_entity_poly.pdbx_seq_one_letter_code
_entity_poly.pdbx_strand_id
1 'polypeptide(L)'
;MEGSAVLQDHASFDYSEVKKRMKRDFRTIKVALAAGALPDVVVVDRFLVDSALIVRSPGDGDEYYGTYNEAIDSFTKAWKASDLVELRAAHQAITNCVKICHRMYK
;
A
#
# COMPACT_ATOMS: atom_id res chain seq x y z
N MET A 1 37.63 3.73 -18.45
CA MET A 1 36.62 2.89 -17.77
C MET A 1 35.78 3.81 -16.93
N GLU A 2 34.60 4.16 -17.45
CA GLU A 2 33.69 5.13 -16.87
C GLU A 2 33.10 4.57 -15.58
N GLY A 3 33.50 5.17 -14.45
CA GLY A 3 32.83 4.97 -13.17
C GLY A 3 31.53 5.77 -13.19
N SER A 4 30.43 5.12 -13.56
CA SER A 4 29.08 5.68 -13.41
C SER A 4 28.77 5.86 -11.93
N ALA A 5 28.93 7.10 -11.47
CA ALA A 5 28.35 7.59 -10.23
C ALA A 5 26.83 7.55 -10.35
N VAL A 6 26.20 6.50 -9.84
CA VAL A 6 24.77 6.55 -9.53
C VAL A 6 24.66 7.15 -8.13
N LEU A 7 24.49 8.46 -8.11
CA LEU A 7 23.93 9.19 -6.97
C LEU A 7 22.51 8.65 -6.76
N GLN A 8 22.35 7.63 -5.91
CA GLN A 8 21.06 7.42 -5.27
C GLN A 8 21.04 8.33 -4.05
N ASP A 9 20.40 9.47 -4.26
CA ASP A 9 19.87 10.34 -3.23
C ASP A 9 18.99 9.48 -2.30
N HIS A 10 19.59 8.93 -1.25
CA HIS A 10 18.85 8.36 -0.15
C HIS A 10 18.26 9.53 0.65
N ALA A 11 17.30 10.23 0.03
CA ALA A 11 16.27 10.92 0.78
C ALA A 11 15.77 9.91 1.81
N SER A 12 16.11 10.16 3.07
CA SER A 12 16.02 9.21 4.16
C SER A 12 14.56 8.80 4.27
N PHE A 13 14.22 7.65 3.69
CA PHE A 13 12.86 7.15 3.71
C PHE A 13 12.61 6.68 5.13
N ASP A 14 12.08 7.58 5.96
CA ASP A 14 11.71 7.26 7.32
C ASP A 14 10.58 6.22 7.27
N TYR A 15 10.95 4.95 7.36
CA TYR A 15 10.04 3.80 7.32
C TYR A 15 8.89 3.98 8.32
N SER A 16 9.18 4.58 9.47
CA SER A 16 8.20 4.94 10.49
C SER A 16 7.18 5.97 9.99
N GLU A 17 7.64 7.05 9.35
CA GLU A 17 6.76 8.10 8.80
C GLU A 17 5.89 7.57 7.65
N VAL A 18 6.45 6.69 6.83
CA VAL A 18 5.74 6.05 5.71
C VAL A 18 4.65 5.13 6.24
N LYS A 19 4.97 4.30 7.24
CA LYS A 19 3.96 3.45 7.88
C LYS A 19 2.83 4.28 8.51
N LYS A 20 3.16 5.41 9.15
CA LYS A 20 2.16 6.34 9.71
C LYS A 20 1.30 6.96 8.60
N ARG A 21 1.91 7.43 7.52
CA ARG A 21 1.24 8.02 6.36
C ARG A 21 0.33 7.02 5.67
N MET A 22 0.84 5.84 5.34
CA MET A 22 0.09 4.75 4.75
C MET A 22 -1.12 4.37 5.62
N LYS A 23 -0.96 4.30 6.94
CA LYS A 23 -2.08 4.05 7.87
C LYS A 23 -3.14 5.15 7.82
N ARG A 24 -2.74 6.42 7.76
CA ARG A 24 -3.66 7.55 7.63
C ARG A 24 -4.43 7.47 6.31
N ASP A 25 -3.73 7.24 5.22
CA ASP A 25 -4.30 7.22 3.88
C ASP A 25 -5.24 6.03 3.69
N PHE A 26 -4.84 4.87 4.23
CA PHE A 26 -5.70 3.68 4.27
C PHE A 26 -7.01 3.91 5.04
N ARG A 27 -6.96 4.71 6.11
CA ARG A 27 -8.16 5.12 6.87
C ARG A 27 -9.01 6.10 6.06
N THR A 28 -8.40 7.08 5.39
CA THR A 28 -9.12 8.02 4.52
C THR A 28 -9.83 7.29 3.39
N ILE A 29 -9.15 6.35 2.73
CA ILE A 29 -9.75 5.49 1.70
C ILE A 29 -10.94 4.72 2.27
N LYS A 30 -10.77 4.07 3.44
CA LYS A 30 -11.85 3.35 4.10
C LYS A 30 -13.09 4.22 4.33
N VAL A 31 -12.91 5.47 4.77
CA VAL A 31 -14.01 6.40 5.03
C VAL A 31 -14.75 6.75 3.74
N ALA A 32 -14.03 7.07 2.66
CA ALA A 32 -14.64 7.35 1.36
C ALA A 32 -15.44 6.15 0.84
N LEU A 33 -14.85 4.95 0.88
CA LEU A 33 -15.51 3.71 0.46
C LEU A 33 -16.74 3.40 1.31
N ALA A 34 -16.70 3.63 2.63
CA ALA A 34 -17.86 3.45 3.50
C ALA A 34 -19.00 4.44 3.19
N ALA A 35 -18.66 5.66 2.77
CA ALA A 35 -19.63 6.65 2.30
C ALA A 35 -20.17 6.37 0.89
N GLY A 36 -19.61 5.38 0.19
CA GLY A 36 -19.99 5.08 -1.19
C GLY A 36 -19.45 6.06 -2.21
N ALA A 37 -18.36 6.74 -1.87
CA ALA A 37 -17.64 7.62 -2.76
C ALA A 37 -16.29 7.00 -3.15
N LEU A 38 -15.80 7.42 -4.31
CA LEU A 38 -14.41 7.15 -4.68
C LEU A 38 -13.48 7.96 -3.76
N PRO A 39 -12.38 7.35 -3.27
CA PRO A 39 -11.36 8.07 -2.53
C PRO A 39 -10.66 9.13 -3.41
N ASP A 40 -10.03 10.11 -2.75
CA ASP A 40 -9.25 11.14 -3.43
C ASP A 40 -8.03 10.53 -4.16
N VAL A 41 -7.78 10.99 -5.40
CA VAL A 41 -6.71 10.46 -6.26
C VAL A 41 -5.33 10.61 -5.65
N VAL A 42 -5.05 11.72 -4.96
CA VAL A 42 -3.76 11.98 -4.31
C VAL A 42 -3.56 11.04 -3.13
N VAL A 43 -4.64 10.71 -2.41
CA VAL A 43 -4.60 9.74 -1.30
C VAL A 43 -4.34 8.32 -1.84
N VAL A 44 -5.00 7.94 -2.93
CA VAL A 44 -4.83 6.62 -3.55
C VAL A 44 -3.44 6.43 -4.12
N ASP A 45 -2.97 7.39 -4.93
CA ASP A 45 -1.65 7.31 -5.57
C ASP A 45 -0.54 7.20 -4.52
N ARG A 46 -0.61 8.03 -3.47
CA ARG A 46 0.34 7.98 -2.36
C ARG A 46 0.28 6.66 -1.60
N PHE A 47 -0.91 6.10 -1.37
CA PHE A 47 -1.05 4.79 -0.73
C PHE A 47 -0.40 3.68 -1.57
N LEU A 48 -0.55 3.70 -2.89
CA LEU A 48 0.06 2.70 -3.79
C LEU A 48 1.59 2.81 -3.81
N VAL A 49 2.12 4.03 -3.86
CA VAL A 49 3.57 4.30 -3.77
C VAL A 49 4.12 3.80 -2.43
N ASP A 50 3.47 4.15 -1.32
CA ASP A 50 3.90 3.75 0.02
C ASP A 50 3.84 2.23 0.22
N SER A 51 2.80 1.58 -0.32
CA SER A 51 2.65 0.12 -0.28
C SER A 51 3.79 -0.59 -0.99
N ALA A 52 4.21 -0.09 -2.16
CA ALA A 52 5.34 -0.65 -2.91
C ALA A 52 6.68 -0.49 -2.18
N LEU A 53 6.83 0.55 -1.35
CA LEU A 53 8.05 0.81 -0.59
C LEU A 53 8.16 -0.07 0.66
N ILE A 54 7.04 -0.37 1.32
CA ILE A 54 7.02 -1.28 2.49
C ILE A 54 7.34 -2.73 2.09
N VAL A 55 6.81 -3.21 0.96
CA VAL A 55 7.03 -4.59 0.48
C VAL A 55 8.46 -4.82 -0.06
N ARG A 56 9.21 -3.75 -0.34
CA ARG A 56 10.61 -3.81 -0.80
C ARG A 56 11.64 -3.86 0.33
N SER A 57 11.23 -3.68 1.58
CA SER A 57 12.14 -3.73 2.72
C SER A 57 12.33 -5.20 3.15
N PRO A 58 13.52 -5.80 2.99
CA PRO A 58 13.75 -7.19 3.37
C PRO A 58 13.56 -7.39 4.88
N GLY A 59 12.76 -8.38 5.30
CA GLY A 59 12.48 -8.63 6.71
C GLY A 59 11.23 -9.48 6.98
N ASP A 60 10.70 -9.36 8.20
CA ASP A 60 9.52 -10.10 8.68
C ASP A 60 8.32 -10.04 7.71
N GLY A 61 7.77 -11.22 7.36
CA GLY A 61 6.52 -11.34 6.61
C GLY A 61 6.63 -11.47 5.09
N ASP A 62 7.82 -11.75 4.54
CA ASP A 62 8.04 -12.00 3.10
C ASP A 62 7.05 -13.01 2.48
N GLU A 63 6.69 -14.05 3.24
CA GLU A 63 5.72 -15.08 2.83
C GLU A 63 4.31 -14.50 2.55
N TYR A 64 3.97 -13.37 3.15
CA TYR A 64 2.68 -12.69 3.00
C TYR A 64 2.71 -11.58 1.94
N TYR A 65 3.88 -11.23 1.39
CA TYR A 65 4.01 -10.20 0.37
C TYR A 65 3.35 -10.60 -0.94
N GLY A 66 3.29 -11.90 -1.27
CA GLY A 66 2.55 -12.40 -2.43
C GLY A 66 1.07 -12.03 -2.38
N THR A 67 0.37 -12.47 -1.33
CA THR A 67 -1.07 -12.18 -1.16
C THR A 67 -1.35 -10.68 -0.99
N TYR A 68 -0.46 -9.95 -0.31
CA TYR A 68 -0.58 -8.50 -0.20
C TYR A 68 -0.45 -7.81 -1.58
N ASN A 69 0.52 -8.21 -2.41
CA ASN A 69 0.70 -7.66 -3.75
C ASN A 69 -0.48 -7.96 -4.67
N GLU A 70 -1.06 -9.17 -4.60
CA GLU A 70 -2.29 -9.51 -5.33
C GLU A 70 -3.46 -8.62 -4.92
N ALA A 71 -3.59 -8.33 -3.62
CA ALA A 71 -4.62 -7.42 -3.12
C ALA A 71 -4.39 -5.97 -3.59
N ILE A 72 -3.14 -5.50 -3.65
CA ILE A 72 -2.76 -4.18 -4.18
C ILE A 72 -3.01 -4.09 -5.70
N ASP A 73 -2.70 -5.13 -6.46
CA ASP A 73 -3.00 -5.20 -7.90
C ASP A 73 -4.51 -5.17 -8.15
N SER A 74 -5.28 -5.95 -7.39
CA SER A 74 -6.75 -5.94 -7.47
C SER A 74 -7.33 -4.57 -7.13
N PHE A 75 -6.81 -3.92 -6.08
CA PHE A 75 -7.19 -2.56 -5.72
C PHE A 75 -6.87 -1.55 -6.83
N THR A 76 -5.70 -1.68 -7.46
CA THR A 76 -5.26 -0.81 -8.55
C THR A 76 -6.13 -0.96 -9.80
N LYS A 77 -6.51 -2.20 -10.15
CA LYS A 77 -7.43 -2.48 -11.26
C LYS A 77 -8.81 -1.89 -10.99
N ALA A 78 -9.36 -2.11 -9.80
CA ALA A 78 -10.65 -1.55 -9.40
C ALA A 78 -10.64 -0.01 -9.38
N TRP A 79 -9.55 0.60 -8.90
CA TRP A 79 -9.35 2.04 -8.93
C TRP A 79 -9.38 2.60 -10.37
N LYS A 80 -8.61 1.99 -11.29
CA LYS A 80 -8.59 2.40 -12.71
C LYS A 80 -9.94 2.23 -13.40
N ALA A 81 -10.69 1.21 -13.02
CA ALA A 81 -12.05 0.98 -13.52
C ALA A 81 -13.10 1.87 -12.83
N SER A 82 -12.75 2.62 -11.77
CA SER A 82 -13.68 3.32 -10.89
C SER A 82 -14.78 2.40 -10.32
N ASP A 83 -14.47 1.12 -10.15
CA ASP A 83 -15.41 0.11 -9.65
C ASP A 83 -15.40 0.14 -8.11
N LEU A 84 -16.43 0.77 -7.56
CA LEU A 84 -16.56 0.96 -6.12
C LEU A 84 -16.79 -0.35 -5.35
N VAL A 85 -17.42 -1.36 -5.98
CA VAL A 85 -17.68 -2.65 -5.34
C VAL A 85 -16.37 -3.41 -5.21
N GLU A 86 -15.62 -3.50 -6.31
CA GLU A 86 -14.32 -4.15 -6.35
C GLU A 86 -13.28 -3.41 -5.50
N LEU A 87 -13.33 -2.06 -5.44
CA LEU A 87 -12.48 -1.26 -4.55
C LEU A 87 -12.69 -1.60 -3.08
N ARG A 88 -13.95 -1.79 -2.66
CA ARG A 88 -14.28 -2.21 -1.29
C ARG A 88 -13.80 -3.61 -1.00
N ALA A 89 -14.02 -4.55 -1.92
CA ALA A 89 -13.56 -5.93 -1.77
C ALA A 89 -12.03 -6.00 -1.65
N ALA A 90 -11.30 -5.30 -2.52
CA ALA A 90 -9.85 -5.24 -2.49
C ALA A 90 -9.32 -4.53 -1.22
N HIS A 91 -9.95 -3.44 -0.78
CA HIS A 91 -9.59 -2.77 0.48
C HIS A 91 -9.74 -3.71 1.70
N GLN A 92 -10.78 -4.54 1.70
CA GLN A 92 -11.00 -5.53 2.74
C GLN A 92 -9.97 -6.67 2.67
N ALA A 93 -9.59 -7.12 1.48
CA ALA A 93 -8.51 -8.09 1.29
C ALA A 93 -7.17 -7.57 1.85
N ILE A 94 -6.80 -6.32 1.55
CA ILE A 94 -5.61 -5.67 2.11
C ILE A 94 -5.69 -5.63 3.65
N THR A 95 -6.84 -5.25 4.20
CA THR A 95 -7.06 -5.23 5.66
C THR A 95 -6.79 -6.60 6.30
N ASN A 96 -7.24 -7.68 5.65
CA ASN A 96 -7.05 -9.04 6.15
C ASN A 96 -5.59 -9.46 6.09
N CYS A 97 -4.88 -9.16 5.00
CA CYS A 97 -3.45 -9.43 4.87
C CYS A 97 -2.65 -8.77 5.99
N VAL A 98 -2.89 -7.48 6.25
CA VAL A 98 -2.22 -6.73 7.30
C VAL A 98 -2.53 -7.30 8.70
N LYS A 99 -3.78 -7.71 8.95
CA LYS A 99 -4.17 -8.34 10.23
C LYS A 99 -3.47 -9.67 10.47
N ILE A 100 -3.34 -10.49 9.43
CA ILE A 100 -2.64 -11.78 9.50
C ILE A 100 -1.17 -11.54 9.81
N CYS A 101 -0.49 -10.68 9.03
CA CYS A 101 0.91 -10.34 9.26
C CYS A 101 1.15 -9.79 10.69
N HIS A 102 0.34 -8.83 11.16
CA HIS A 102 0.47 -8.30 12.53
C HIS A 102 0.14 -9.30 13.65
N ARG A 103 -0.62 -10.37 13.37
CA ARG A 103 -0.85 -11.44 14.34
C ARG A 103 0.36 -12.37 14.44
N MET A 104 1.03 -12.62 13.32
CA MET A 104 2.15 -13.56 13.23
C MET A 104 3.47 -12.95 13.74
N TYR A 105 3.70 -11.65 13.51
CA TYR A 105 4.96 -10.96 13.82
C TYR A 105 4.80 -9.89 14.91
N LYS A 106 4.10 -10.22 16.00
CA LYS A 106 3.80 -9.28 17.09
C LYS A 106 4.83 -9.29 18.20
#